data_AF-A0A6B9Z6V1-F1
#
_entry.id   AF-A0A6B9Z6V1-F1
#
_cell.length_a   1.000
_cell.length_b   1.000
_cell.length_c   1.000
_cell.angle_alpha   90.00
_cell.angle_beta   90.00
_cell.angle_gamma   90.00
#
_symmetry.space_group_name_H-M   'P 1'
#
loop_
_entity.id
_entity.type
_entity.pdbx_description
1 polymer ?
#
loop_
_entity_poly.entity_id
_entity_poly.type
_entity_poly.pdbx_seq_one_letter_code
_entity_poly.pdbx_strand_id
1 'polypeptide(L)'
;MKLPTKLLILIILDFLLSWFWIKQMDPDPSISIGILIIVPLVIGINLLLALLLYFTKKELSKLFLVNALISAIIVYFVFDSGIKRHQQIRYESWDFTIGDTVFKITHMKLDSTFSMSESTMPGSSTSFLDGDFRKKGNEYHLITDSTNYVIKNGLLSGFKKDSTFKLTKLDD
;
A
#
# COMPACT_ATOMS: atom_id res chain seq x y z
N MET A 1 9.23 28.89 -24.81
CA MET A 1 9.63 27.84 -23.83
C MET A 1 10.20 26.65 -24.56
N LYS A 2 11.37 26.12 -24.15
CA LYS A 2 12.01 24.98 -24.81
C LYS A 2 11.19 23.69 -24.60
N LEU A 3 11.27 22.75 -25.54
CA LEU A 3 10.59 21.43 -25.48
C LEU A 3 10.74 20.71 -24.12
N PRO A 4 11.94 20.57 -23.53
CA PRO A 4 12.10 19.89 -22.23
C PRO A 4 11.36 20.59 -21.09
N THR A 5 11.28 21.91 -21.09
CA THR A 5 10.55 22.66 -20.06
C THR A 5 9.04 22.39 -20.15
N LYS A 6 8.49 22.30 -21.37
CA LYS A 6 7.07 21.98 -21.57
C LYS A 6 6.75 20.57 -21.07
N LEU A 7 7.62 19.61 -21.36
CA LEU A 7 7.46 18.23 -20.92
C LEU A 7 7.55 18.12 -19.38
N LEU A 8 8.51 18.80 -18.76
CA LEU A 8 8.66 18.81 -17.30
C LEU A 8 7.41 19.37 -16.60
N ILE A 9 6.83 20.45 -17.12
CA ILE A 9 5.59 21.01 -16.57
C ILE A 9 4.46 19.99 -16.64
N LEU A 10 4.32 19.28 -17.76
CA LEU A 10 3.29 18.26 -17.91
C LEU A 10 3.48 17.07 -16.97
N ILE A 11 4.71 16.61 -16.80
CA ILE A 11 5.05 15.57 -15.82
C ILE A 11 4.62 15.97 -14.41
N ILE A 12 4.91 17.22 -14.02
CA ILE A 12 4.53 17.74 -12.70
C ILE A 12 3.01 17.81 -12.57
N LEU A 13 2.32 18.30 -13.60
CA LEU A 13 0.85 18.39 -13.60
C LEU A 13 0.21 17.00 -13.54
N ASP A 14 0.67 16.06 -14.35
CA ASP A 14 0.18 14.68 -14.38
C ASP A 14 0.39 14.01 -13.02
N PHE A 15 1.56 14.20 -12.41
CA PHE A 15 1.83 13.71 -11.06
C PHE A 15 0.86 14.30 -10.03
N LEU A 16 0.71 15.63 -9.99
CA LEU A 16 -0.15 16.30 -9.01
C LEU A 16 -1.62 15.90 -9.17
N LEU A 17 -2.12 15.85 -10.40
CA LEU A 17 -3.49 15.45 -10.71
C LEU A 17 -3.74 13.99 -10.31
N SER A 18 -2.85 13.09 -10.72
CA SER A 18 -2.97 11.66 -10.42
C SER A 18 -2.86 11.41 -8.91
N TRP A 19 -1.91 12.08 -8.25
CA TRP A 19 -1.71 11.99 -6.80
C TRP A 19 -2.95 12.44 -6.03
N PHE A 20 -3.51 13.60 -6.38
CA PHE A 20 -4.71 14.11 -5.74
C PHE A 20 -5.90 13.17 -5.94
N TRP A 21 -6.13 12.73 -7.18
CA TRP A 21 -7.24 11.82 -7.52
C TRP A 21 -7.12 10.47 -6.79
N ILE A 22 -5.95 9.83 -6.80
CA ILE A 22 -5.71 8.55 -6.12
C ILE A 22 -5.74 8.72 -4.60
N LYS A 23 -5.32 9.87 -4.08
CA LYS A 23 -5.47 10.17 -2.65
C LYS A 23 -6.93 10.24 -2.23
N GLN A 24 -7.79 10.84 -3.05
CA GLN A 24 -9.21 10.95 -2.76
C GLN A 24 -9.95 9.61 -2.94
N MET A 25 -9.56 8.83 -3.94
CA MET A 25 -10.15 7.51 -4.20
C MET A 25 -9.78 6.48 -3.13
N ASP A 26 -8.59 6.61 -2.52
CA ASP A 26 -8.05 5.70 -1.49
C ASP A 26 -8.17 4.22 -1.86
N PRO A 27 -7.51 3.77 -2.94
CA PRO A 27 -7.70 2.43 -3.48
C PRO A 27 -7.27 1.37 -2.48
N ASP A 28 -8.16 0.41 -2.21
CA ASP A 28 -7.82 -0.81 -1.51
C ASP A 28 -7.28 -1.88 -2.51
N PRO A 29 -6.63 -2.96 -2.02
CA PRO A 29 -6.08 -3.99 -2.89
C PRO A 29 -7.08 -4.73 -3.78
N SER A 30 -8.37 -4.76 -3.43
CA SER A 30 -9.40 -5.40 -4.28
C SER A 30 -9.59 -4.64 -5.60
N ILE A 31 -9.31 -3.33 -5.60
CA ILE A 31 -9.37 -2.47 -6.78
C ILE A 31 -8.06 -2.50 -7.57
N SER A 32 -7.06 -3.30 -7.17
CA SER A 32 -5.77 -3.40 -7.87
C SER A 32 -5.93 -3.74 -9.35
N ILE A 33 -6.93 -4.55 -9.71
CA ILE A 33 -7.24 -4.88 -11.11
C ILE A 33 -7.64 -3.65 -11.94
N GLY A 34 -8.14 -2.61 -11.29
CA GLY A 34 -8.52 -1.34 -11.89
C GLY A 34 -7.37 -0.63 -12.60
N ILE A 35 -6.11 -0.94 -12.25
CA ILE A 35 -4.96 -0.37 -12.95
C ILE A 35 -4.93 -0.75 -14.44
N LEU A 36 -5.45 -1.93 -14.80
CA LEU A 36 -5.56 -2.41 -16.18
C LEU A 36 -6.54 -1.57 -17.01
N ILE A 37 -7.43 -0.81 -16.37
CA ILE A 37 -8.37 0.09 -17.03
C ILE A 37 -7.83 1.52 -17.00
N ILE A 38 -7.32 1.96 -15.86
CA ILE A 38 -6.86 3.34 -15.65
C ILE A 38 -5.66 3.67 -16.54
N VAL A 39 -4.67 2.76 -16.66
CA VAL A 39 -3.48 3.03 -17.48
C VAL A 39 -3.82 3.18 -18.96
N PRO A 40 -4.56 2.27 -19.62
CA PRO A 40 -4.99 2.46 -21.00
C PRO A 40 -5.86 3.71 -21.20
N LEU A 41 -6.71 4.06 -20.22
CA LEU A 41 -7.53 5.26 -20.29
C LEU A 41 -6.67 6.53 -20.37
N VAL A 42 -5.63 6.64 -19.53
CA VAL A 42 -4.71 7.79 -19.51
C VAL A 42 -3.92 7.88 -20.82
N ILE A 43 -3.49 6.75 -21.36
CA ILE A 43 -2.87 6.68 -22.70
C ILE A 43 -3.88 7.19 -23.74
N GLY A 44 -5.10 6.67 -23.73
CA GLY A 44 -6.16 7.04 -24.67
C GLY A 44 -6.47 8.54 -24.65
N ILE A 45 -6.56 9.15 -23.46
CA ILE A 45 -6.77 10.59 -23.31
C ILE A 45 -5.62 11.38 -23.94
N ASN A 46 -4.37 11.01 -23.68
CA ASN A 46 -3.22 11.68 -24.26
C ASN A 46 -3.15 11.53 -25.78
N LEU A 47 -3.46 10.35 -26.31
CA LEU A 47 -3.51 10.10 -27.76
C LEU A 47 -4.62 10.90 -28.44
N LEU A 48 -5.79 11.02 -27.78
CA LEU A 48 -6.90 11.84 -28.27
C LEU A 48 -6.50 13.32 -28.29
N LEU A 49 -5.87 13.82 -27.24
CA LEU A 49 -5.33 15.19 -27.20
C LEU A 49 -4.28 15.41 -28.29
N ALA A 50 -3.39 14.43 -28.51
CA ALA A 50 -2.39 14.49 -29.57
C ALA A 50 -3.05 14.57 -30.96
N LEU A 51 -4.09 13.80 -31.21
CA LEU A 51 -4.84 13.81 -32.47
C LEU A 51 -5.54 15.15 -32.70
N LEU A 52 -6.22 15.69 -31.69
CA LEU A 52 -6.86 17.00 -31.80
C LEU A 52 -5.85 18.12 -32.07
N LEU A 53 -4.71 18.10 -31.36
CA LEU A 53 -3.65 19.08 -31.53
C LEU A 53 -2.87 18.89 -32.83
N TYR A 54 -2.96 17.75 -33.49
CA TYR A 54 -2.30 17.52 -34.77
C TYR A 54 -2.79 18.50 -35.85
N PHE A 55 -4.09 18.81 -35.84
CA PHE A 55 -4.70 19.71 -36.83
C PHE A 55 -4.47 21.20 -36.55
N THR A 56 -4.22 21.56 -35.29
CA THR A 56 -4.13 22.97 -34.86
C THR A 56 -2.71 23.39 -34.47
N LYS A 57 -1.99 22.54 -33.73
CA LYS A 57 -0.67 22.82 -33.13
C LYS A 57 0.22 21.57 -33.13
N LYS A 58 0.73 21.19 -34.31
CA LYS A 58 1.56 19.99 -34.54
C LYS A 58 2.73 19.79 -33.56
N GLU A 59 3.36 20.87 -33.11
CA GLU A 59 4.43 20.77 -32.09
C GLU A 59 3.94 20.23 -30.74
N LEU A 60 2.73 20.63 -30.32
CA LEU A 60 2.13 20.14 -29.07
C LEU A 60 1.63 18.71 -29.23
N SER A 61 1.14 18.34 -30.42
CA SER A 61 0.73 16.97 -30.73
C SER A 61 1.85 15.96 -30.45
N LYS A 62 3.07 16.22 -30.94
CA LYS A 62 4.25 15.36 -30.65
C LYS A 62 4.54 15.24 -29.16
N LEU A 63 4.32 16.32 -28.42
CA LEU A 63 4.55 16.34 -26.99
C LEU A 63 3.56 15.42 -26.26
N PHE A 64 2.27 15.45 -26.62
CA PHE A 64 1.25 14.58 -26.02
C PHE A 64 1.44 13.09 -26.37
N LEU A 65 2.05 12.78 -27.52
CA LEU A 65 2.44 11.39 -27.84
C LEU A 65 3.48 10.85 -26.86
N VAL A 66 4.52 11.65 -26.56
CA VAL A 66 5.53 11.28 -25.57
C VAL A 66 4.92 11.25 -24.16
N ASN A 67 4.06 12.22 -23.86
CA ASN A 67 3.37 12.32 -22.57
C ASN A 67 2.46 11.13 -22.29
N ALA A 68 1.88 10.48 -23.31
CA ALA A 68 1.03 9.30 -23.14
C ALA A 68 1.76 8.17 -22.38
N LEU A 69 3.02 7.90 -22.73
CA LEU A 69 3.82 6.88 -22.05
C LEU A 69 4.24 7.32 -20.65
N ILE A 70 4.65 8.58 -20.51
CA ILE A 70 5.15 9.09 -19.22
C ILE A 70 4.02 9.18 -18.20
N SER A 71 2.86 9.72 -18.58
CA SER A 71 1.66 9.79 -17.73
C SER A 71 1.17 8.41 -17.30
N ALA A 72 1.21 7.42 -18.19
CA ALA A 72 0.90 6.03 -17.86
C ALA A 72 1.81 5.47 -16.74
N ILE A 73 3.12 5.70 -16.86
CA ILE A 73 4.11 5.29 -15.85
C ILE A 73 3.86 6.00 -14.52
N ILE A 74 3.61 7.32 -14.55
CA ILE A 74 3.31 8.11 -13.35
C ILE A 74 2.07 7.54 -12.64
N VAL A 75 0.98 7.36 -13.37
CA VAL A 75 -0.28 6.87 -12.80
C VAL A 75 -0.12 5.48 -12.20
N TYR A 76 0.64 4.59 -12.86
CA TYR A 76 0.97 3.28 -12.31
C TYR A 76 1.63 3.37 -10.93
N PHE A 77 2.72 4.13 -10.81
CA PHE A 77 3.44 4.25 -9.55
C PHE A 77 2.65 4.96 -8.46
N VAL A 78 1.89 6.00 -8.83
CA VAL A 78 1.04 6.72 -7.88
C VAL A 78 -0.07 5.81 -7.38
N PHE A 79 -0.63 4.96 -8.23
CA PHE A 79 -1.71 4.04 -7.86
C PHE A 79 -1.23 2.92 -6.92
N ASP A 80 -0.11 2.28 -7.26
CA ASP A 80 0.55 1.30 -6.39
C ASP A 80 0.89 1.90 -5.01
N SER A 81 1.45 3.12 -5.01
CA SER A 81 1.71 3.87 -3.77
C SER A 81 0.43 4.19 -3.00
N GLY A 82 -0.68 4.43 -3.69
CA GLY A 82 -2.00 4.64 -3.11
C GLY A 82 -2.50 3.40 -2.37
N ILE A 83 -2.38 2.21 -2.97
CA ILE A 83 -2.77 0.94 -2.35
C ILE A 83 -1.90 0.64 -1.13
N LYS A 84 -0.57 0.79 -1.26
CA LYS A 84 0.35 0.62 -0.13
C LYS A 84 0.01 1.55 1.02
N ARG A 85 -0.26 2.83 0.72
CA ARG A 85 -0.70 3.80 1.73
C ARG A 85 -2.00 3.34 2.41
N HIS A 86 -2.99 2.88 1.65
CA HIS A 86 -4.26 2.39 2.20
C HIS A 86 -4.02 1.22 3.16
N GLN A 87 -3.18 0.25 2.80
CA GLN A 87 -2.81 -0.87 3.65
C GLN A 87 -2.05 -0.42 4.90
N GLN A 88 -1.01 0.40 4.74
CA GLN A 88 -0.16 0.85 5.85
C GLN A 88 -0.88 1.72 6.88
N ILE A 89 -1.92 2.46 6.48
CA ILE A 89 -2.75 3.22 7.42
C ILE A 89 -3.63 2.28 8.25
N ARG A 90 -4.06 1.15 7.68
CA ARG A 90 -5.04 0.24 8.29
C ARG A 90 -4.41 -0.91 9.04
N TYR A 91 -3.26 -1.38 8.58
CA TYR A 91 -2.62 -2.58 9.07
C TYR A 91 -1.16 -2.33 9.40
N GLU A 92 -0.67 -3.09 10.35
CA GLU A 92 0.74 -3.41 10.48
C GLU A 92 0.86 -4.82 11.02
N SER A 93 1.88 -5.53 10.54
CA SER A 93 2.06 -6.92 10.90
C SER A 93 3.48 -7.20 11.41
N TRP A 94 3.58 -8.21 12.26
CA TRP A 94 4.84 -8.79 12.71
C TRP A 94 4.77 -10.29 12.59
N ASP A 95 5.92 -10.93 12.40
CA ASP A 95 6.04 -12.37 12.50
C ASP A 95 7.06 -12.82 13.54
N PHE A 96 6.92 -14.07 13.97
CA PHE A 96 7.92 -14.82 14.72
C PHE A 96 7.77 -16.32 14.45
N THR A 97 8.82 -17.07 14.71
CA THR A 97 8.86 -18.51 14.41
C THR A 97 9.03 -19.34 15.67
N ILE A 98 8.30 -20.44 15.77
CA ILE A 98 8.51 -21.50 16.78
C ILE A 98 8.61 -22.84 16.06
N GLY A 99 9.78 -23.46 16.10
CA GLY A 99 10.05 -24.67 15.30
C GLY A 99 9.85 -24.38 13.81
N ASP A 100 9.00 -25.16 13.16
CA ASP A 100 8.67 -24.99 11.73
C ASP A 100 7.39 -24.17 11.49
N THR A 101 6.81 -23.56 12.54
CA THR A 101 5.58 -22.77 12.44
C THR A 101 5.88 -21.28 12.51
N VAL A 102 5.37 -20.53 11.52
CA VAL A 102 5.42 -19.07 11.49
C VAL A 102 4.12 -18.52 12.05
N PHE A 103 4.23 -17.67 13.05
CA PHE A 103 3.12 -16.93 13.64
C PHE A 103 3.15 -15.50 13.14
N LYS A 104 2.00 -15.00 12.67
CA LYS A 104 1.82 -13.60 12.27
C LYS A 104 0.85 -12.92 13.21
N ILE A 105 1.23 -11.74 13.70
CA ILE A 105 0.37 -10.81 14.42
C ILE A 105 0.02 -9.69 13.45
N THR A 106 -1.27 -9.44 13.24
CA THR A 106 -1.75 -8.31 12.44
C THR A 106 -2.55 -7.36 13.33
N HIS A 107 -2.12 -6.11 13.39
CA HIS A 107 -2.83 -5.03 14.08
C HIS A 107 -3.70 -4.29 13.08
N MET A 108 -5.01 -4.30 13.32
CA MET A 108 -6.01 -3.51 12.60
C MET A 108 -6.12 -2.13 13.28
N LYS A 109 -5.38 -1.15 12.76
CA LYS A 109 -5.18 0.18 13.36
C LYS A 109 -6.46 0.99 13.54
N LEU A 110 -7.43 0.81 12.65
CA LEU A 110 -8.68 1.58 12.70
C LEU A 110 -9.58 1.14 13.85
N ASP A 111 -9.65 -0.16 14.09
CA ASP A 111 -10.53 -0.75 15.10
C ASP A 111 -9.80 -0.97 16.43
N SER A 112 -8.48 -0.72 16.45
CA SER A 112 -7.60 -0.99 17.60
C SER A 112 -7.71 -2.44 18.08
N THR A 113 -7.77 -3.38 17.13
CA THR A 113 -7.83 -4.82 17.37
C THR A 113 -6.64 -5.53 16.74
N PHE A 114 -6.39 -6.77 17.14
CA PHE A 114 -5.39 -7.62 16.52
C PHE A 114 -5.95 -9.00 16.19
N SER A 115 -5.28 -9.66 15.26
CA SER A 115 -5.40 -11.09 15.02
C SER A 115 -4.04 -11.76 15.08
N MET A 116 -4.01 -13.04 15.44
CA MET A 116 -2.87 -13.92 15.25
C MET A 116 -3.25 -15.09 14.36
N SER A 117 -2.36 -15.39 13.43
CA SER A 117 -2.48 -16.54 12.55
C SER A 117 -1.20 -17.36 12.56
N GLU A 118 -1.33 -18.64 12.23
CA GLU A 118 -0.21 -19.56 12.08
C GLU A 118 -0.14 -20.12 10.66
N SER A 119 1.08 -20.42 10.23
CA SER A 119 1.41 -20.99 8.93
C SER A 119 2.49 -22.04 9.10
N THR A 120 2.18 -23.28 8.74
CA THR A 120 3.14 -24.40 8.67
C THR A 120 3.67 -24.63 7.26
N MET A 121 3.05 -24.04 6.24
CA MET A 121 3.47 -24.13 4.84
C MET A 121 3.22 -22.81 4.12
N PRO A 122 4.08 -22.41 3.15
CA PRO A 122 3.87 -21.20 2.37
C PRO A 122 2.50 -21.17 1.70
N GLY A 123 1.79 -20.05 1.83
CA GLY A 123 0.47 -19.85 1.22
C GLY A 123 -0.71 -20.41 2.02
N SER A 124 -0.47 -21.03 3.18
CA SER A 124 -1.52 -21.43 4.11
C SER A 124 -1.45 -20.57 5.38
N SER A 125 -2.59 -20.09 5.85
CA SER A 125 -2.67 -19.33 7.10
C SER A 125 -3.98 -19.63 7.80
N THR A 126 -3.92 -19.95 9.09
CA THR A 126 -5.10 -20.17 9.93
C THR A 126 -5.10 -19.15 11.05
N SER A 127 -6.13 -18.28 11.09
CA SER A 127 -6.36 -17.40 12.24
C SER A 127 -6.82 -18.23 13.43
N PHE A 128 -6.26 -17.97 14.61
CA PHE A 128 -6.57 -18.73 15.83
C PHE A 128 -6.81 -17.85 17.06
N LEU A 129 -6.52 -16.55 16.98
CA LEU A 129 -6.66 -15.65 18.12
C LEU A 129 -6.96 -14.24 17.65
N ASP A 130 -7.92 -13.59 18.29
CA ASP A 130 -8.27 -12.20 18.03
C ASP A 130 -8.49 -11.47 19.36
N GLY A 131 -8.37 -10.14 19.36
CA GLY A 131 -8.63 -9.33 20.55
C GLY A 131 -8.32 -7.85 20.38
N ASP A 132 -8.23 -7.14 21.50
CA ASP A 132 -7.95 -5.71 21.57
C ASP A 132 -6.44 -5.43 21.46
N PHE A 133 -6.07 -4.40 20.70
CA PHE A 133 -4.72 -3.86 20.62
C PHE A 133 -4.66 -2.50 21.35
N ARG A 134 -3.91 -2.42 22.45
CA ARG A 134 -3.79 -1.19 23.25
C ARG A 134 -2.35 -0.74 23.39
N LYS A 135 -2.07 0.51 23.04
CA LYS A 135 -0.76 1.14 23.26
C LYS A 135 -0.70 1.77 24.65
N LYS A 136 0.32 1.44 25.45
CA LYS A 136 0.60 2.04 26.75
C LYS A 136 2.06 2.48 26.81
N GLY A 137 2.32 3.76 26.56
CA GLY A 137 3.69 4.28 26.44
C GLY A 137 4.44 3.62 25.28
N ASN A 138 5.52 2.91 25.60
CA ASN A 138 6.37 2.19 24.62
C ASN A 138 6.02 0.71 24.48
N GLU A 139 4.91 0.27 25.08
CA GLU A 139 4.44 -1.11 25.06
C GLU A 139 3.13 -1.22 24.27
N TYR A 140 2.99 -2.33 23.54
CA TYR A 140 1.72 -2.72 22.95
C TYR A 140 1.17 -3.94 23.69
N HIS A 141 -0.08 -3.85 24.11
CA HIS A 141 -0.81 -4.91 24.79
C HIS A 141 -1.80 -5.55 23.83
N LEU A 142 -1.71 -6.86 23.67
CA LEU A 142 -2.64 -7.68 22.89
C LEU A 142 -3.52 -8.41 23.90
N ILE A 143 -4.78 -7.98 24.04
CA ILE A 143 -5.66 -8.42 25.12
C ILE A 143 -6.77 -9.27 24.52
N THR A 144 -6.93 -10.48 25.03
CA THR A 144 -8.07 -11.36 24.75
C THR A 144 -8.95 -11.44 25.99
N ASP A 145 -10.03 -12.22 25.93
CA ASP A 145 -10.89 -12.49 27.08
C ASP A 145 -10.15 -13.13 28.27
N SER A 146 -9.04 -13.83 28.02
CA SER A 146 -8.35 -14.65 29.02
C SER A 146 -6.86 -14.35 29.17
N THR A 147 -6.24 -13.65 28.23
CA THR A 147 -4.79 -13.46 28.16
C THR A 147 -4.42 -12.03 27.79
N ASN A 148 -3.24 -11.61 28.23
CA ASN A 148 -2.63 -10.32 27.87
C ASN A 148 -1.19 -10.58 27.44
N TYR A 149 -0.90 -10.31 26.17
CA TYR A 149 0.44 -10.40 25.61
C TYR A 149 1.04 -9.01 25.49
N VAL A 150 2.36 -8.90 25.64
CA VAL A 150 3.05 -7.60 25.59
C VAL A 150 4.13 -7.63 24.53
N ILE A 151 4.06 -6.68 23.59
CA ILE A 151 5.13 -6.35 22.67
C ILE A 151 5.89 -5.14 23.21
N LYS A 152 7.20 -5.32 23.43
CA LYS A 152 8.11 -4.26 23.87
C LYS A 152 9.46 -4.42 23.20
N ASN A 153 9.99 -3.35 22.61
CA ASN A 153 11.31 -3.35 21.95
C ASN A 153 11.49 -4.48 20.91
N GLY A 154 10.43 -4.80 20.15
CA GLY A 154 10.44 -5.88 19.16
C GLY A 154 10.43 -7.30 19.74
N LEU A 155 10.12 -7.45 21.03
CA LEU A 155 9.96 -8.75 21.68
C LEU A 155 8.50 -8.94 22.10
N LEU A 156 7.92 -10.10 21.78
CA LEU A 156 6.63 -10.57 22.28
C LEU A 156 6.83 -11.39 23.55
N SER A 157 6.02 -11.13 24.58
CA SER A 157 6.00 -11.87 25.85
C SER A 157 4.58 -12.29 26.23
N GLY A 158 4.45 -13.36 27.03
CA GLY A 158 3.17 -13.90 27.49
C GLY A 158 2.54 -14.94 26.56
N PHE A 159 3.08 -15.13 25.34
CA PHE A 159 2.56 -16.11 24.38
C PHE A 159 2.79 -17.56 24.85
N LYS A 160 3.97 -17.80 25.43
CA LYS A 160 4.30 -19.03 26.16
C LYS A 160 4.91 -18.65 27.49
N LYS A 161 4.61 -19.44 28.53
CA LYS A 161 5.11 -19.22 29.89
C LYS A 161 6.65 -19.10 29.87
N ASP A 162 7.16 -18.07 30.55
CA ASP A 162 8.59 -17.78 30.71
C ASP A 162 9.40 -17.70 29.38
N SER A 163 8.72 -17.34 28.28
CA SER A 163 9.32 -17.23 26.94
C SER A 163 9.10 -15.85 26.34
N THR A 164 10.08 -15.41 25.54
CA THR A 164 9.98 -14.19 24.73
C THR A 164 10.37 -14.50 23.29
N PHE A 165 9.65 -13.92 22.33
CA PHE A 165 9.87 -14.15 20.90
C PHE A 165 10.29 -12.85 20.23
N LYS A 166 11.36 -12.91 19.43
CA LYS A 166 11.78 -11.77 18.62
C LYS A 166 10.84 -11.63 17.43
N LEU A 167 10.31 -10.43 17.25
CA LEU A 167 9.43 -10.08 16.15
C LEU A 167 10.23 -9.51 14.98
N THR A 168 9.85 -9.88 13.76
CA THR A 168 10.23 -9.15 12.55
C THR A 168 9.03 -8.34 12.08
N LYS A 169 9.22 -7.05 11.80
CA LYS A 169 8.15 -6.23 11.22
C LYS A 169 8.03 -6.57 9.73
N LEU A 170 6.81 -6.75 9.27
CA LEU A 170 6.51 -6.96 7.86
C LEU A 170 6.21 -5.63 7.18
N ASP A 171 6.79 -5.43 6.00
CA ASP A 171 6.46 -4.31 5.12
C ASP A 171 5.28 -4.75 4.22
N ASP A 172 4.07 -4.51 4.70
CA ASP A 172 2.82 -4.68 3.94
C ASP A 172 2.55 -3.47 3.01
#